data_AF-A0A238XDF5-F1
#
_entry.id   AF-A0A238XDF5-F1
#
_cell.length_a   1.000
_cell.length_b   1.000
_cell.length_c   1.000
_cell.angle_alpha   90.00
_cell.angle_beta   90.00
_cell.angle_gamma   90.00
#
_symmetry.space_group_name_H-M   'P 1'
#
loop_
_entity.id
_entity.type
_entity.pdbx_description
1 polymer ?
#
loop_
_entity_poly.entity_id
_entity_poly.type
_entity_poly.pdbx_seq_one_letter_code
_entity_poly.pdbx_strand_id
1 'polypeptide(L)' 'MDLIVCPPGEITTGQIFYRGKDLLTMGRAERRHINGKKIAMIFQDPLSHLNPAYKVGWQIEEQWASTAPPA' A
#
# COMPACT_ATOMS: atom_id res chain seq x y z
N MET A 1 8.67 7.55 -2.00
CA MET A 1 7.82 7.65 -3.22
C MET A 1 6.79 8.73 -2.94
N ASP A 2 7.19 9.97 -3.23
CA ASP A 2 6.42 11.20 -3.05
C ASP A 2 5.49 11.41 -4.26
N LEU A 3 4.48 10.53 -4.37
CA LEU A 3 3.52 10.50 -5.49
C LEU A 3 2.32 11.43 -5.31
N ILE A 4 2.26 12.18 -4.21
CA ILE A 4 1.23 13.18 -3.95
C ILE A 4 1.92 14.42 -3.37
N VAL A 5 1.49 15.62 -3.79
CA VAL A 5 1.95 16.90 -3.24
C VAL A 5 1.81 16.85 -1.72
N CYS A 6 2.89 17.16 -0.99
CA CYS A 6 2.85 17.18 0.47
C CYS A 6 2.27 18.51 0.99
N PRO A 7 1.27 18.48 1.88
CA PRO A 7 0.67 17.27 2.43
C PRO A 7 -0.31 16.63 1.43
N PRO A 8 -0.27 15.29 1.24
CA PRO A 8 -1.33 14.61 0.52
C PRO A 8 -2.66 14.92 1.20
N GLY A 9 -3.74 15.02 0.42
CA GLY A 9 -5.08 15.35 0.93
C GLY A 9 -5.37 14.67 2.27
N GLU A 10 -5.75 15.48 3.26
CA GLU A 10 -5.98 15.02 4.62
C GLU A 10 -7.42 14.50 4.77
N ILE A 11 -7.57 13.40 5.51
CA ILE A 11 -8.88 12.92 5.92
C ILE A 11 -9.30 13.75 7.13
N THR A 12 -10.11 14.78 6.92
CA THR A 12 -10.49 15.74 7.98
C THR A 12 -11.47 15.16 8.98
N THR A 13 -12.40 14.32 8.53
CA THR A 13 -13.42 13.67 9.38
C THR A 13 -13.87 12.34 8.76
N GLY A 14 -14.54 11.51 9.56
CA GLY A 14 -15.15 10.24 9.10
C GLY A 14 -14.48 9.00 9.68
N GLN A 15 -14.89 7.83 9.17
CA GLN A 15 -14.42 6.52 9.60
C GLN A 15 -14.35 5.59 8.40
N ILE A 16 -13.37 4.68 8.37
CA ILE A 16 -13.22 3.71 7.29
C ILE A 16 -13.14 2.31 7.90
N PHE A 17 -14.22 1.55 7.83
CA PHE A 17 -14.26 0.22 8.43
C PHE A 17 -13.79 -0.86 7.45
N TYR A 18 -12.80 -1.64 7.88
CA TYR A 18 -12.45 -2.91 7.26
C TYR A 18 -12.64 -4.03 8.26
N ARG A 19 -13.54 -4.98 7.96
CA ARG A 19 -13.87 -6.12 8.84
C ARG A 19 -14.15 -5.70 10.30
N GLY A 20 -14.93 -4.63 10.46
CA GLY A 20 -15.33 -4.12 11.78
C GLY A 20 -14.26 -3.32 12.53
N LYS A 21 -13.08 -3.08 11.93
CA LYS A 21 -12.05 -2.22 12.51
C LYS A 21 -11.89 -0.93 11.71
N ASP A 22 -11.85 0.20 12.39
CA ASP A 22 -11.63 1.50 11.75
C ASP A 22 -10.15 1.67 11.37
N LEU A 23 -9.87 1.77 10.07
CA LEU A 23 -8.53 1.93 9.52
C LEU A 23 -7.89 3.26 9.94
N LEU A 24 -8.69 4.30 10.19
CA LEU A 24 -8.17 5.63 10.54
C LEU A 24 -7.54 5.65 11.93
N THR A 25 -8.02 4.82 12.85
CA THR A 25 -7.50 4.73 14.23
C THR A 25 -6.39 3.69 14.40
N MET A 26 -6.13 2.86 13.39
CA MET A 26 -5.08 1.84 13.43
C MET A 26 -3.66 2.43 13.48
N GLY A 27 -2.81 1.83 14.30
CA GLY A 27 -1.39 2.15 14.36
C GLY A 27 -0.62 1.72 13.09
N ARG A 28 0.57 2.29 12.89
CA ARG A 28 1.41 2.04 11.70
C ARG A 28 1.75 0.55 11.48
N ALA A 29 1.99 -0.19 12.57
CA ALA A 29 2.31 -1.61 12.51
C ALA A 29 1.12 -2.47 12.03
N GLU A 30 -0.09 -2.18 12.53
CA GLU A 30 -1.31 -2.87 12.11
C GLU A 30 -1.66 -2.57 10.65
N ARG A 31 -1.55 -1.31 10.24
CA ARG A 31 -1.75 -0.92 8.83
C ARG A 31 -0.79 -1.65 7.90
N ARG A 32 0.48 -1.82 8.30
CA ARG A 32 1.47 -2.58 7.52
C ARG A 32 1.10 -4.06 7.36
N HIS A 33 0.39 -4.65 8.33
CA HIS A 33 -0.03 -6.05 8.25
C HIS A 33 -1.24 -6.27 7.32
N ILE A 34 -2.05 -5.23 7.13
CA ILE A 34 -3.23 -5.23 6.26
C ILE A 34 -2.85 -4.88 4.82
N ASN A 35 -2.00 -3.87 4.64
CA ASN A 35 -1.53 -3.44 3.33
C ASN A 35 -0.66 -4.52 2.67
N GLY A 36 -0.90 -4.78 1.39
CA GLY A 36 -0.23 -5.80 0.59
C GLY A 36 -0.74 -7.23 0.83
N LYS A 37 -1.12 -7.60 2.07
CA LYS A 37 -1.65 -8.95 2.38
C LYS A 37 -3.17 -9.06 2.26
N LYS A 38 -3.90 -7.98 2.54
CA LYS A 38 -5.37 -7.95 2.62
C LYS A 38 -5.99 -6.85 1.76
N ILE A 39 -5.29 -5.73 1.62
CA ILE A 39 -5.68 -4.60 0.78
C ILE A 39 -4.49 -4.23 -0.09
N ALA A 40 -4.68 -4.18 -1.41
CA ALA A 40 -3.70 -3.72 -2.37
C ALA A 40 -4.29 -2.60 -3.22
N MET A 41 -3.44 -1.69 -3.69
CA MET A 41 -3.83 -0.57 -4.54
C MET A 41 -3.33 -0.81 -5.97
N ILE A 42 -4.19 -0.56 -6.95
CA ILE A 42 -3.81 -0.47 -8.36
C ILE A 42 -4.01 0.99 -8.77
N PHE A 43 -2.93 1.65 -9.15
CA PHE A 43 -2.95 3.07 -9.50
C PHE A 43 -3.52 3.29 -10.90
N GLN A 44 -4.12 4.46 -11.12
CA GLN A 44 -4.73 4.83 -12.40
C GLN A 44 -3.70 4.91 -13.53
N ASP A 45 -2.47 5.36 -13.23
CA ASP A 45 -1.32 5.26 -14.12
C ASP A 45 -0.36 4.17 -13.60
N PRO A 46 -0.50 2.91 -14.06
CA PRO A 46 0.34 1.82 -13.59
C PRO A 46 1.77 1.90 -14.11
N LEU A 47 2.04 2.60 -15.22
CA LEU A 47 3.37 2.67 -15.81
C LEU A 47 4.32 3.55 -14.99
N SER A 48 3.80 4.60 -14.34
CA SER A 48 4.59 5.45 -13.44
C SER A 48 5.07 4.74 -12.16
N HIS A 49 4.50 3.57 -11.83
CA HIS A 49 4.85 2.80 -10.64
C HIS A 49 5.87 1.69 -10.90
N LEU A 50 6.18 1.41 -12.18
CA LEU A 50 7.24 0.50 -12.54
C LEU A 50 8.54 1.27 -12.72
N ASN A 51 9.61 0.81 -12.07
CA ASN A 51 10.93 1.39 -12.28
C ASN A 51 11.58 0.75 -13.52
N PRO A 52 11.80 1.51 -14.61
CA PRO A 52 12.30 0.98 -15.88
C PRO A 52 13.73 0.45 -15.80
N ALA A 53 14.46 0.72 -14.71
CA ALA A 53 15.79 0.16 -14.48
C ALA A 53 15.75 -1.35 -14.14
N TYR A 54 14.58 -1.91 -13.82
CA TYR A 54 14.43 -3.31 -13.38
C TYR A 54 13.53 -4.12 -14.31
N LYS A 55 13.71 -5.45 -14.28
CA LYS A 55 12.83 -6.37 -14.99
C LYS A 55 11.49 -6.48 -14.26
N VAL A 56 10.42 -6.59 -15.04
CA VAL A 56 9.05 -6.78 -14.52
C VAL A 56 8.97 -7.93 -13.52
N GLY A 57 9.57 -9.09 -13.84
CA GLY A 57 9.57 -10.25 -12.93
C GLY A 57 10.21 -9.98 -11.58
N TRP A 58 11.34 -9.26 -11.55
CA TRP A 58 12.03 -8.91 -10.30
C TRP A 58 11.18 -8.00 -9.41
N GLN A 59 10.50 -7.02 -10.01
CA GLN A 59 9.62 -6.12 -9.28
C GLN A 59 8.37 -6.83 -8.73
N ILE A 60 7.86 -7.85 -9.44
CA ILE A 60 6.77 -8.70 -8.94
C ILE A 60 7.25 -9.58 -7.77
N GLU A 61 8.44 -10.17 -7.87
CA GLU A 61 9.04 -10.97 -6.80
C GLU A 61 9.29 -10.15 -5.53
N GLU A 62 9.76 -8.90 -5.65
CA GLU A 62 9.96 -8.00 -4.52
C GLU A 62 8.64 -7.75 -3.76
N GLN A 63 7.56 -7.44 -4.49
CA GLN A 63 6.23 -7.21 -3.91
C GLN A 63 5.71 -8.48 -3.22
N TRP A 64 5.94 -9.65 -3.81
CA TRP A 64 5.58 -10.93 -3.22
C TRP A 64 6.36 -11.22 -1.93
N ALA A 65 7.69 -11.04 -1.95
CA ALA A 65 8.53 -11.28 -0.78
C ALA A 65 8.18 -10.36 0.40
N SER A 66 7.80 -9.10 0.12
CA SER A 66 7.36 -8.16 1.17
C SER A 66 6.01 -8.54 1.80
N THR A 67 5.20 -9.36 1.14
CA THR A 67 3.84 -9.74 1.58
C THR A 67 3.72 -11.20 2.00
N ALA A 68 4.74 -12.03 1.72
CA ALA A 68 4.80 -13.42 2.14
C ALA A 68 4.83 -13.55 3.68
N PRO A 69 4.18 -14.58 4.26
CA PRO A 69 4.41 -14.94 5.66
C PRO A 69 5.85 -15.44 5.85
N PRO A 70 6.50 -15.17 7.01
CA PRO A 70 7.76 -15.82 7.33
C PRO A 70 7.53 -17.34 7.38
N ALA A 71 8.46 -18.09 6.80
CA ALA A 71 8.46 -19.56 6.81
C ALA A 71 8.54 -20.11 8.24
#